data_AF-A0AA89BXR8-F1
#
_entry.id   AF-A0AA89BXR8-F1
#
_cell.length_a   1.000
_cell.length_b   1.000
_cell.length_c   1.000
_cell.angle_alpha   90.00
_cell.angle_beta   90.00
_cell.angle_gamma   90.00
#
_symmetry.space_group_name_H-M   'P 1'
#
loop_
_entity.id
_entity.type
_entity.pdbx_description
1 polymer ?
#
loop_
_entity_poly.entity_id
_entity_poly.type
_entity_poly.pdbx_seq_one_letter_code
_entity_poly.pdbx_strand_id
1 'polypeptide(L)'
;MSLIKTLLHDSPNAPKPQPKGRKSTEERPERLTGRHFPVLITPAPGAKRKRPSRDCGECNVSKKRRTGYKRKKKTSYWCPECNKPLCVLDCFKAYHTLANYRAHLLPGNTGSSTESDSNPEE
;
A
#
# COMPACT_ATOMS: atom_id res chain seq x y z
N MET A 1 -48.69 -12.54 -4.87
CA MET A 1 -47.97 -11.85 -3.78
C MET A 1 -46.48 -12.07 -3.99
N SER A 2 -45.69 -11.01 -4.15
CA SER A 2 -44.26 -11.09 -4.53
C SER A 2 -43.38 -11.27 -3.30
N LEU A 3 -42.44 -12.22 -3.35
CA LEU A 3 -41.43 -12.51 -2.31
C LEU A 3 -40.67 -11.27 -1.81
N ILE A 4 -40.54 -10.25 -2.66
CA ILE A 4 -39.87 -8.99 -2.31
C ILE A 4 -40.68 -8.23 -1.26
N LYS A 5 -42.01 -8.29 -1.32
CA LYS A 5 -42.88 -7.59 -0.36
C LYS A 5 -42.82 -8.23 1.02
N THR A 6 -42.66 -9.54 1.14
CA THR A 6 -42.53 -10.22 2.44
C THR A 6 -41.21 -9.87 3.14
N LEU A 7 -40.10 -9.79 2.41
CA LEU A 7 -38.78 -9.46 2.99
C LEU A 7 -38.68 -8.02 3.53
N LEU A 8 -39.44 -7.08 2.94
CA LEU A 8 -39.44 -5.68 3.38
C LEU A 8 -40.27 -5.44 4.66
N HIS A 9 -41.26 -6.29 4.95
CA HIS A 9 -42.06 -6.16 6.17
C HIS A 9 -41.39 -6.79 7.41
N ASP A 10 -40.42 -7.69 7.21
CA ASP A 10 -39.80 -8.48 8.28
C ASP A 10 -38.59 -7.85 8.98
N SER A 11 -38.33 -6.53 8.87
CA SER A 11 -37.26 -5.95 9.70
C SER A 11 -37.32 -4.47 10.05
N PRO A 12 -38.21 -4.09 10.99
CA PRO A 12 -37.94 -2.96 11.88
C PRO A 12 -36.92 -3.30 12.98
N ASN A 13 -36.55 -4.57 13.17
CA ASN A 13 -35.71 -5.05 14.28
C ASN A 13 -34.41 -5.76 13.84
N ALA A 14 -33.97 -5.57 12.58
CA ALA A 14 -32.67 -6.06 12.12
C ALA A 14 -31.55 -5.43 12.97
N PRO A 15 -30.64 -6.21 13.56
CA PRO A 15 -29.47 -5.66 14.24
C PRO A 15 -28.70 -4.78 13.27
N LYS A 16 -28.58 -3.48 13.58
CA LYS A 16 -27.73 -2.57 12.78
C LYS A 16 -26.34 -3.20 12.69
N PRO A 17 -25.75 -3.34 11.48
CA PRO A 17 -24.40 -3.87 11.35
C PRO A 17 -23.47 -2.99 12.18
N GLN A 18 -22.93 -3.57 13.25
CA GLN A 18 -21.95 -2.90 14.07
C GLN A 18 -20.71 -2.70 13.20
N PRO A 19 -20.16 -1.49 13.08
CA PRO A 19 -18.94 -1.27 12.33
C PRO A 19 -17.84 -2.16 12.92
N LYS A 20 -17.48 -3.23 12.21
CA LYS A 20 -16.37 -4.11 12.57
C LYS A 20 -15.08 -3.44 12.13
N GLY A 21 -14.37 -2.85 13.10
CA GLY A 21 -13.07 -2.24 12.90
C GLY A 21 -12.86 -1.03 13.80
N ARG A 22 -11.60 -0.79 14.20
CA ARG A 22 -11.22 0.44 14.91
C ARG A 22 -11.35 1.60 13.93
N LYS A 23 -12.15 2.60 14.28
CA LYS A 23 -12.19 3.89 13.56
C LYS A 23 -10.76 4.45 13.58
N SER A 24 -10.19 4.79 12.43
CA SER A 24 -8.85 5.39 12.36
C SER A 24 -8.92 6.79 12.94
N THR A 25 -8.67 6.93 14.25
CA THR A 25 -8.52 8.24 14.91
C THR A 25 -7.12 8.83 14.68
N GLU A 26 -6.22 8.10 14.05
CA GLU A 26 -4.82 8.50 13.87
C GLU A 26 -4.68 9.45 12.68
N GLU A 27 -3.95 10.54 12.90
CA GLU A 27 -3.45 11.43 11.85
C GLU A 27 -2.81 10.61 10.72
N ARG A 28 -2.93 11.09 9.47
CA ARG A 28 -2.36 10.39 8.31
C ARG A 28 -0.89 10.08 8.60
N PRO A 29 -0.44 8.81 8.44
CA PRO A 29 0.89 8.40 8.87
C PRO A 29 1.96 9.22 8.13
N GLU A 30 3.05 9.58 8.81
CA GLU A 30 4.13 10.43 8.28
C GLU A 30 4.71 9.92 6.97
N ARG A 31 4.69 8.59 6.72
CA ARG A 31 5.10 8.04 5.42
C ARG A 31 4.33 8.67 4.24
N LEU A 32 3.09 9.11 4.44
CA LEU A 32 2.17 9.64 3.43
C LEU A 32 2.12 11.17 3.37
N THR A 33 2.54 11.85 4.43
CA THR A 33 2.43 13.31 4.59
C THR A 33 3.79 13.99 4.64
N GLY A 34 4.82 13.29 5.10
CA GLY A 34 6.20 13.76 5.17
C GLY A 34 6.89 13.84 3.82
N ARG A 35 7.99 14.60 3.77
CA ARG A 35 8.86 14.73 2.59
C ARG A 35 10.03 13.77 2.69
N HIS A 36 9.82 12.56 2.19
CA HIS A 36 10.83 11.49 2.22
C HIS A 36 11.72 11.54 0.98
N PHE A 37 13.04 11.46 1.16
CA PHE A 37 14.01 11.38 0.07
C PHE A 37 14.79 10.06 0.08
N PRO A 38 15.01 9.41 -1.08
CA PRO A 38 15.80 8.20 -1.14
C PRO A 38 17.28 8.51 -0.92
N VAL A 39 17.90 7.80 0.02
CA VAL A 39 19.33 7.91 0.33
C VAL A 39 20.04 6.62 -0.07
N LEU A 40 21.31 6.70 -0.49
CA LEU A 40 22.12 5.51 -0.71
C LEU A 40 22.45 4.80 0.60
N ILE A 41 22.43 3.47 0.57
CA ILE A 41 22.89 2.64 1.68
C ILE A 41 24.41 2.75 1.74
N THR A 42 24.93 3.22 2.87
CA THR A 42 26.36 3.31 3.12
C THR A 42 26.94 1.93 3.45
N PRO A 43 28.15 1.62 2.96
CA PRO A 43 28.85 0.40 3.37
C PRO A 43 29.25 0.51 4.84
N ALA A 44 29.17 -0.61 5.57
CA ALA A 44 29.73 -0.69 6.92
C ALA A 44 31.27 -0.56 6.87
N PRO A 45 31.91 -0.06 7.94
CA PRO A 45 33.37 -0.06 8.06
C PRO A 45 33.94 -1.46 7.79
N GLY A 46 34.94 -1.57 6.92
CA GLY A 46 35.55 -2.85 6.54
C GLY A 46 34.74 -3.71 5.55
N ALA A 47 33.60 -3.22 5.04
CA ALA A 47 32.82 -3.98 4.07
C ALA A 47 33.54 -4.09 2.72
N LYS A 48 33.62 -5.32 2.17
CA LYS A 48 34.19 -5.59 0.84
C LYS A 48 33.40 -4.93 -0.30
N ARG A 49 32.10 -4.68 -0.12
CA ARG A 49 31.22 -4.11 -1.16
C ARG A 49 31.10 -2.61 -0.97
N LYS A 50 31.59 -1.83 -1.94
CA LYS A 50 31.47 -0.36 -1.98
C LYS A 50 30.02 0.13 -2.08
N ARG A 51 29.13 -0.65 -2.71
CA ARG A 51 27.71 -0.31 -2.90
C ARG A 51 26.84 -1.47 -2.39
N PRO A 52 26.48 -1.47 -1.09
CA PRO A 52 25.60 -2.51 -0.56
C PRO A 52 24.20 -2.41 -1.18
N SER A 53 23.50 -3.54 -1.21
CA SER A 53 22.09 -3.59 -1.60
C SER A 53 21.30 -4.48 -0.64
N ARG A 54 20.08 -4.05 -0.34
CA ARG A 54 19.12 -4.76 0.53
C ARG A 54 17.92 -5.21 -0.32
N ASP A 55 17.20 -6.21 0.16
CA ASP A 55 15.97 -6.63 -0.50
C ASP A 55 14.90 -5.53 -0.33
N CYS A 56 14.22 -5.15 -1.42
CA CYS A 56 13.14 -4.18 -1.37
C CYS A 56 11.97 -4.74 -0.54
N GLY A 57 11.51 -3.97 0.45
CA GLY A 57 10.43 -4.39 1.36
C GLY A 57 9.09 -4.66 0.65
N GLU A 58 8.86 -4.03 -0.51
CA GLU A 58 7.61 -4.18 -1.26
C GLU A 58 7.67 -5.16 -2.42
N CYS A 59 8.81 -5.30 -3.09
CA CYS A 59 8.96 -6.34 -4.11
C CYS A 59 9.20 -7.73 -3.49
N ASN A 60 9.81 -7.79 -2.30
CA ASN A 60 10.18 -9.04 -1.64
C ASN A 60 9.10 -9.51 -0.64
N VAL A 61 7.82 -9.40 -0.99
CA VAL A 61 6.72 -9.96 -0.18
C VAL A 61 6.84 -11.48 0.00
N SER A 62 6.27 -12.02 1.08
CA SER A 62 6.23 -13.47 1.36
C SER A 62 5.72 -14.29 0.16
N LYS A 63 6.23 -15.51 -0.01
CA LYS A 63 5.89 -16.42 -1.14
C LYS A 63 4.38 -16.55 -1.39
N LYS A 64 3.57 -16.56 -0.32
CA LYS A 64 2.10 -16.64 -0.40
C LYS A 64 1.46 -15.47 -1.17
N ARG A 65 2.10 -14.30 -1.16
CA ARG A 65 1.64 -13.06 -1.83
C ARG A 65 2.40 -12.77 -3.14
N ARG A 66 3.25 -13.70 -3.59
CA ARG A 66 4.14 -13.52 -4.75
C ARG A 66 3.64 -14.28 -5.99
N THR A 67 2.41 -14.78 -5.99
CA THR A 67 1.83 -15.46 -7.15
C THR A 67 1.91 -14.54 -8.38
N GLY A 68 2.69 -14.93 -9.39
CA GLY A 68 2.89 -14.14 -10.61
C GLY A 68 4.09 -13.17 -10.60
N TYR A 69 4.82 -12.99 -9.49
CA TYR A 69 5.94 -12.05 -9.42
C TYR A 69 7.31 -12.75 -9.43
N LYS A 70 8.06 -12.58 -10.53
CA LYS A 70 9.26 -13.40 -10.83
C LYS A 70 10.55 -12.98 -10.13
N ARG A 71 10.68 -11.80 -9.48
CA ARG A 71 12.00 -11.34 -8.97
C ARG A 71 11.99 -10.67 -7.61
N LYS A 72 12.90 -11.09 -6.74
CA LYS A 72 13.34 -10.30 -5.57
C LYS A 72 14.18 -9.13 -6.08
N LYS A 73 13.62 -7.92 -6.16
CA LYS A 73 14.41 -6.73 -6.50
C LYS A 73 15.25 -6.34 -5.29
N LYS A 74 16.56 -6.20 -5.50
CA LYS A 74 17.47 -5.55 -4.54
C LYS A 74 17.56 -4.07 -4.86
N THR A 75 17.79 -3.26 -3.84
CA THR A 75 17.95 -1.81 -3.95
C THR A 75 19.15 -1.36 -3.14
N SER A 76 19.88 -0.39 -3.66
CA SER A 76 20.94 0.32 -2.94
C SER A 76 20.43 1.60 -2.28
N TYR A 77 19.11 1.84 -2.33
CA TYR A 77 18.47 3.01 -1.74
C TYR A 77 17.55 2.62 -0.59
N TRP A 78 17.42 3.52 0.37
CA TRP A 78 16.51 3.38 1.51
C TRP A 78 15.95 4.73 1.92
N CYS A 79 14.79 4.70 2.58
CA CYS A 79 14.23 5.85 3.28
C CYS A 79 14.71 5.82 4.73
N PRO A 80 15.48 6.82 5.21
CA PRO A 80 15.95 6.86 6.60
C PRO A 80 14.82 7.11 7.59
N GLU A 81 13.88 7.99 7.26
CA GLU A 81 12.72 8.35 8.09
C GLU A 81 11.81 7.14 8.33
N CYS A 82 11.55 6.35 7.29
CA CYS A 82 10.73 5.12 7.41
C CYS A 82 11.55 3.86 7.68
N ASN A 83 12.88 3.98 7.79
CA ASN A 83 13.84 2.87 7.92
C ASN A 83 13.57 1.70 6.95
N LYS A 84 13.33 2.01 5.66
CA LYS A 84 12.85 1.02 4.69
C LYS A 84 13.61 1.00 3.37
N PRO A 85 14.15 -0.16 2.95
CA PRO A 85 14.74 -0.30 1.62
C PRO A 85 13.65 -0.42 0.54
N LEU A 86 13.66 0.50 -0.42
CA LEU A 86 12.66 0.59 -1.49
C LEU A 86 13.34 0.76 -2.86
N CYS A 87 12.74 0.20 -3.91
CA CYS A 87 13.12 0.53 -5.28
C CYS A 87 12.74 1.99 -5.58
N VAL A 88 13.65 2.76 -6.16
CA VAL A 88 13.46 4.21 -6.39
C VAL A 88 12.29 4.52 -7.32
N LEU A 89 12.16 3.78 -8.43
CA LEU A 89 11.17 4.09 -9.47
C LEU A 89 9.72 3.85 -9.00
N ASP A 90 9.40 2.62 -8.60
CA ASP A 90 7.99 2.24 -8.37
C ASP A 90 7.63 2.23 -6.88
N CYS A 91 8.47 1.59 -6.06
CA CYS A 91 8.11 1.29 -4.68
C CYS A 91 8.22 2.50 -3.76
N PHE A 92 9.21 3.37 -3.99
CA PHE A 92 9.41 4.56 -3.16
C PHE A 92 8.20 5.50 -3.29
N LYS A 93 7.83 5.84 -4.52
CA LYS A 93 6.64 6.66 -4.80
C LYS A 93 5.39 6.03 -4.21
N ALA A 94 5.07 4.79 -4.55
CA ALA A 94 3.85 4.14 -4.08
C ALA A 94 3.77 4.07 -2.54
N TYR A 95 4.88 3.72 -1.86
CA TYR A 95 4.92 3.63 -0.40
C TYR A 95 4.69 4.97 0.29
N HIS A 96 5.12 6.07 -0.32
CA HIS A 96 5.01 7.41 0.24
C HIS A 96 3.81 8.23 -0.25
N THR A 97 3.06 7.76 -1.26
CA THR A 97 1.90 8.49 -1.78
C THR A 97 0.57 7.77 -1.60
N LEU A 98 0.57 6.44 -1.47
CA LEU A 98 -0.67 5.65 -1.47
C LEU A 98 -0.93 5.01 -0.11
N ALA A 99 -2.14 5.19 0.41
CA ALA A 99 -2.61 4.48 1.61
C ALA A 99 -2.59 2.96 1.36
N ASN A 100 -3.15 2.53 0.22
CA ASN A 100 -3.27 1.13 -0.22
C ASN A 100 -2.21 0.73 -1.26
N TYR A 101 -0.98 1.21 -1.10
CA TYR A 101 0.12 1.02 -2.05
C TYR A 101 0.35 -0.45 -2.47
N ARG A 102 0.03 -1.43 -1.61
CA ARG A 102 0.18 -2.87 -1.91
C ARG A 102 -0.72 -3.33 -3.07
N ALA A 103 -1.92 -2.77 -3.19
CA ALA A 103 -2.84 -3.09 -4.28
C ALA A 103 -2.30 -2.58 -5.63
N HIS A 104 -1.56 -1.47 -5.62
CA HIS A 104 -0.96 -0.90 -6.83
C HIS A 104 0.35 -1.57 -7.25
N LEU A 105 1.09 -2.16 -6.29
CA LEU A 105 2.37 -2.83 -6.56
C LEU A 105 2.24 -4.32 -6.90
N LEU A 106 1.11 -4.95 -6.57
CA LEU A 106 0.88 -6.38 -6.82
C LEU A 106 -0.26 -6.54 -7.85
N PRO A 107 0.02 -6.92 -9.10
CA PRO A 107 -1.03 -7.23 -10.06
C PRO A 107 -1.77 -8.48 -9.57
N GLY A 108 -3.06 -8.34 -9.28
CA GLY A 108 -3.90 -9.42 -8.74
C GLY A 108 -5.09 -8.98 -7.89
N ASN A 109 -5.26 -7.68 -7.63
CA ASN A 109 -6.46 -7.14 -6.98
C ASN A 109 -6.94 -5.86 -7.66
N THR A 110 -7.25 -5.94 -8.95
CA THR A 110 -8.04 -4.91 -9.64
C THR A 110 -9.51 -5.15 -9.32
N GLY A 111 -9.96 -4.57 -8.22
CA GLY A 111 -11.36 -4.43 -7.86
C GLY A 111 -11.52 -3.14 -7.07
N SER A 112 -12.37 -2.26 -7.57
CA SER A 112 -12.73 -0.92 -7.06
C SER A 112 -11.92 0.24 -7.61
N SER A 113 -12.35 0.66 -8.79
CA SER A 113 -12.33 2.03 -9.31
C SER A 113 -12.66 3.07 -8.24
N THR A 114 -11.93 4.18 -8.26
CA THR A 114 -12.55 5.50 -8.16
C THR A 114 -11.85 6.36 -9.20
N GLU A 115 -12.38 6.31 -10.42
CA GLU A 115 -12.38 7.46 -11.31
C GLU A 115 -13.10 8.57 -10.54
N SER A 116 -12.42 9.67 -10.26
CA SER A 116 -13.05 10.90 -9.82
C SER A 116 -12.72 11.94 -10.88
N ASP A 117 -13.68 12.05 -11.79
CA ASP A 117 -14.08 13.16 -12.64
C ASP A 117 -13.05 14.26 -12.93
N SER A 118 -12.77 14.37 -14.23
CA SER A 118 -12.52 15.62 -14.93
C SER A 118 -13.56 16.66 -14.54
N ASN A 119 -13.15 17.80 -13.99
CA ASN A 119 -13.98 18.99 -13.94
C ASN A 119 -13.49 19.96 -15.02
N PRO A 120 -14.28 20.27 -16.07
CA PRO A 120 -14.08 21.47 -16.87
C PRO A 120 -14.91 22.62 -16.28
N GLU A 121 -14.29 23.76 -16.03
CA GLU A 121 -14.88 25.10 -15.78
C GLU A 121 -13.66 26.00 -15.50
N GLU A 122 -13.36 27.10 -16.20
CA GLU A 122 -14.06 27.97 -17.15
C GLU A 122 -13.00 28.64 -18.06
#